data_AF-A0A8A1M953-F1
#
_entry.id   AF-A0A8A1M953-F1
#
_cell.length_a   1.000
_cell.length_b   1.000
_cell.length_c   1.000
_cell.angle_alpha   90.00
_cell.angle_beta   90.00
_cell.angle_gamma   90.00
#
_symmetry.space_group_name_H-M   'P 1'
#
loop_
_entity.id
_entity.type
_entity.pdbx_description
1 polymer ?
#
loop_
_entity_poly.entity_id
_entity_poly.type
_entity_poly.pdbx_seq_one_letter_code
_entity_poly.pdbx_strand_id
1 'polypeptide(L)'
;MPTIFQRAHPEYSVRNASRILYQRLNPSYSLCSRQSRRNASASTSNDRIIFSGIQPTGEPHLGNYLGALRQWVLLQNEAVPPTKLLFSIVDLHALTIPQDPTILRQRRKQLLATLIAVGIDPNRSTVFFQSAVPAHSELMWILSTISSMGYLSRMTQWKVSN
;
A
#
# COMPACT_ATOMS: atom_id res chain seq x y z
N MET A 1 -13.40 10.99 -59.31
CA MET A 1 -12.32 11.38 -60.25
C MET A 1 -11.56 12.53 -59.60
N PRO A 2 -10.27 12.40 -59.23
CA PRO A 2 -9.35 11.29 -59.47
C PRO A 2 -8.96 10.49 -58.20
N THR A 3 -8.19 9.43 -58.44
CA THR A 3 -7.91 8.25 -57.63
C THR A 3 -6.38 8.01 -57.60
N ILE A 4 -5.85 7.28 -56.58
CA ILE A 4 -4.62 6.41 -56.61
C ILE A 4 -3.24 7.15 -56.52
N PHE A 5 -2.14 6.77 -55.83
CA PHE A 5 -1.42 5.52 -55.41
C PHE A 5 -0.48 5.89 -54.20
N GLN A 6 -0.47 5.30 -52.98
CA GLN A 6 0.14 4.07 -52.43
C GLN A 6 1.70 3.92 -52.42
N ARG A 7 2.26 3.48 -51.25
CA ARG A 7 3.63 2.96 -50.87
C ARG A 7 4.68 3.98 -50.36
N ALA A 8 5.58 3.71 -49.40
CA ALA A 8 5.93 2.60 -48.48
C ALA A 8 6.90 3.10 -47.36
N HIS A 9 7.08 2.30 -46.29
CA HIS A 9 7.89 2.52 -45.06
C HIS A 9 9.40 2.86 -45.25
N PRO A 10 10.11 3.38 -44.21
CA PRO A 10 10.82 2.46 -43.30
C PRO A 10 10.72 2.81 -41.80
N GLU A 11 10.75 1.75 -40.99
CA GLU A 11 10.88 1.76 -39.54
C GLU A 11 12.17 2.45 -39.09
N TYR A 12 12.09 3.42 -38.18
CA TYR A 12 13.25 3.95 -37.46
C TYR A 12 13.31 3.37 -36.04
N SER A 13 14.20 2.39 -35.89
CA SER A 13 14.58 1.77 -34.62
C SER A 13 15.42 2.72 -33.77
N VAL A 14 14.80 3.39 -32.80
CA VAL A 14 15.48 4.22 -31.78
C VAL A 14 15.74 3.36 -30.54
N ARG A 15 16.59 2.34 -30.62
CA ARG A 15 16.94 1.53 -29.43
C ARG A 15 18.42 1.43 -29.07
N ASN A 16 19.36 1.90 -29.91
CA ASN A 16 20.78 1.63 -29.66
C ASN A 16 21.74 2.84 -29.62
N ALA A 17 21.26 4.08 -29.78
CA ALA A 17 22.16 5.25 -29.84
C ALA A 17 22.64 5.78 -28.47
N SER A 18 21.83 5.64 -27.42
CA SER A 18 22.13 6.23 -26.10
C SER A 18 23.15 5.44 -25.28
N ARG A 19 23.38 4.15 -25.59
CA ARG A 19 24.32 3.30 -24.84
C ARG A 19 25.79 3.50 -25.24
N ILE A 20 26.04 3.90 -26.50
CA ILE A 20 27.40 4.11 -27.03
C ILE A 20 27.96 5.46 -26.60
N LEU A 21 27.11 6.48 -26.44
CA LEU A 21 27.55 7.83 -26.05
C LEU A 21 27.93 7.92 -24.57
N TYR A 22 27.25 7.18 -23.67
CA TYR A 22 27.56 7.19 -22.24
C TYR A 22 28.89 6.53 -21.87
N GLN A 23 29.41 5.61 -22.70
CA GLN A 23 30.67 4.91 -22.42
C GLN A 23 31.93 5.70 -22.82
N ARG A 24 31.80 6.76 -23.63
CA ARG A 24 32.96 7.58 -24.07
C ARG A 24 33.34 8.70 -23.10
N LEU A 25 32.52 9.00 -22.11
CA LEU A 25 32.73 10.15 -21.21
C LEU A 25 33.41 9.81 -19.86
N ASN A 26 33.69 8.53 -19.55
CA ASN A 26 34.30 8.14 -18.26
C ASN A 26 35.40 7.06 -18.44
N PRO A 27 36.69 7.42 -18.54
CA PRO A 27 37.78 6.48 -18.84
C PRO A 27 38.21 5.55 -17.69
N SER A 28 37.55 5.55 -16.53
CA SER A 28 38.06 4.92 -15.30
C SER A 28 37.40 3.60 -14.90
N TYR A 29 36.78 2.88 -15.83
CA TYR A 29 36.31 1.51 -15.55
C TYR A 29 37.40 0.49 -15.86
N SER A 30 38.37 0.39 -14.95
CA SER A 30 39.21 -0.81 -14.85
C SER A 30 38.38 -1.96 -14.29
N LEU A 31 38.41 -3.09 -15.01
CA LEU A 31 37.77 -4.36 -14.60
C LEU A 31 38.49 -4.92 -13.36
N CYS A 32 38.12 -4.44 -12.18
CA CYS A 32 38.53 -5.07 -10.93
C CYS A 32 37.67 -6.32 -10.72
N SER A 33 38.24 -7.49 -11.00
CA SER A 33 37.71 -8.81 -10.61
C SER A 33 37.80 -8.98 -9.09
N ARG A 34 36.99 -8.23 -8.35
CA ARG A 34 36.88 -8.37 -6.90
C ARG A 34 35.87 -9.46 -6.60
N GLN A 35 36.38 -10.68 -6.38
CA GLN A 35 35.65 -11.75 -5.71
C GLN A 35 35.18 -11.25 -4.35
N SER A 36 33.96 -10.71 -4.34
CA SER A 36 33.24 -10.38 -3.12
C SER A 36 32.79 -11.69 -2.50
N ARG A 37 33.51 -12.13 -1.46
CA ARG A 37 33.02 -13.10 -0.48
C ARG A 37 31.72 -12.54 0.09
N ARG A 38 30.59 -12.91 -0.50
CA ARG A 38 29.27 -12.76 0.11
C ARG A 38 29.11 -13.85 1.16
N ASN A 39 29.76 -13.68 2.31
CA ASN A 39 29.22 -14.27 3.54
C ASN A 39 28.00 -13.43 3.94
N ALA A 40 26.91 -13.60 3.20
CA ALA A 40 25.60 -13.17 3.63
C ALA A 40 24.99 -14.32 4.42
N SER A 41 25.49 -14.55 5.64
CA SER A 41 24.66 -15.17 6.67
C SER A 41 23.62 -14.12 7.08
N ALA A 42 22.65 -13.88 6.20
CA ALA A 42 21.43 -13.20 6.57
C ALA A 42 20.71 -14.15 7.51
N SER A 43 20.95 -13.99 8.82
CA SER A 43 20.02 -14.48 9.81
C SER A 43 18.71 -13.76 9.54
N THR A 44 17.81 -14.38 8.78
CA THR A 44 16.43 -13.94 8.65
C THR A 44 15.79 -14.17 10.00
N SER A 45 15.96 -13.23 10.94
CA SER A 45 14.93 -13.02 11.95
C SER A 45 13.67 -12.70 11.13
N ASN A 46 12.71 -13.62 11.18
CA ASN A 46 11.49 -13.52 10.40
C ASN A 46 10.58 -12.48 11.07
N ASP A 47 10.99 -11.22 11.02
CA ASP A 47 10.29 -10.07 11.59
C ASP A 47 8.99 -9.85 10.80
N ARG A 48 7.97 -10.64 11.14
CA ARG A 48 6.67 -10.62 10.49
C ARG A 48 5.93 -9.33 10.87
N ILE A 49 5.37 -8.63 9.89
CA ILE A 49 4.52 -7.45 10.11
C ILE A 49 3.12 -7.77 9.62
N ILE A 50 2.13 -7.60 10.50
CA ILE A 50 0.71 -7.74 10.18
C ILE A 50 0.08 -6.36 10.25
N PHE A 51 -0.53 -5.95 9.14
CA PHE A 51 -1.26 -4.67 9.04
C PHE A 51 -2.73 -4.96 8.73
N SER A 52 -3.65 -4.37 9.49
CA SER A 52 -5.08 -4.45 9.21
C SER A 52 -5.77 -3.12 9.49
N GLY A 53 -6.83 -2.82 8.75
CA GLY A 53 -7.54 -1.55 8.83
C GLY A 53 -9.05 -1.75 8.97
N ILE A 54 -9.71 -0.92 9.78
CA ILE A 54 -11.17 -0.91 9.92
C ILE A 54 -11.72 0.52 9.77
N GLN A 55 -12.75 0.67 8.94
CA GLN A 55 -13.36 1.96 8.66
C GLN A 55 -14.32 2.36 9.79
N PRO A 56 -14.33 3.64 10.23
CA PRO A 56 -15.31 4.15 11.19
C PRO A 56 -16.68 4.40 10.55
N THR A 57 -17.25 3.38 9.92
CA THR A 57 -18.60 3.41 9.32
C THR A 57 -19.61 2.77 10.24
N GLY A 58 -20.57 3.58 10.70
CA GLY A 58 -21.67 3.10 11.54
C GLY A 58 -21.23 2.68 12.95
N GLU A 59 -22.14 2.02 13.65
CA GLU A 59 -21.85 1.36 14.93
C GLU A 59 -21.28 -0.04 14.68
N PRO A 60 -20.20 -0.45 15.36
CA PRO A 60 -19.65 -1.79 15.24
C PRO A 60 -20.72 -2.85 15.52
N HIS A 61 -20.94 -3.76 14.57
CA HIS A 61 -21.95 -4.79 14.67
C HIS A 61 -21.32 -6.20 14.70
N LEU A 62 -22.16 -7.22 14.93
CA LEU A 62 -21.72 -8.61 15.08
C LEU A 62 -20.88 -9.09 13.88
N GLY A 63 -21.26 -8.68 12.66
CA GLY A 63 -20.47 -8.94 11.45
C GLY A 63 -19.02 -8.42 11.51
N ASN A 64 -18.76 -7.23 12.07
CA ASN A 64 -17.39 -6.74 12.23
C ASN A 64 -16.63 -7.56 13.28
N TYR A 65 -17.32 -7.92 14.37
CA TYR A 65 -16.72 -8.71 15.43
C TYR A 65 -16.28 -10.10 14.96
N LEU A 66 -17.19 -10.85 14.32
CA LEU A 66 -16.92 -12.19 13.82
C LEU A 66 -15.99 -12.19 12.62
N GLY A 67 -16.10 -11.17 11.75
CA GLY A 67 -15.32 -11.09 10.51
C GLY A 67 -13.88 -10.62 10.69
N ALA A 68 -13.60 -9.78 11.69
CA ALA A 68 -12.27 -9.18 11.87
C ALA A 68 -11.82 -9.10 13.33
N LEU A 69 -12.63 -8.51 14.23
CA LEU A 69 -12.12 -8.12 15.56
C LEU A 69 -11.71 -9.32 16.42
N ARG A 70 -12.50 -10.40 16.41
CA ARG A 70 -12.14 -11.64 17.10
C ARG A 70 -10.81 -12.19 16.59
N GLN A 71 -10.60 -12.15 15.27
CA GLN A 71 -9.35 -12.64 14.67
C GLN A 71 -8.16 -11.76 15.04
N TRP A 72 -8.34 -10.44 15.16
CA TRP A 72 -7.25 -9.55 15.58
C TRP A 72 -6.80 -9.84 17.01
N VAL A 73 -7.72 -10.12 17.93
CA VAL A 73 -7.40 -10.53 19.30
C VAL A 73 -6.65 -11.88 19.32
N LEU A 74 -7.09 -12.85 18.50
CA LEU A 74 -6.39 -14.13 18.37
C LEU A 74 -4.97 -13.95 17.82
N LEU A 75 -4.82 -13.19 16.73
CA LEU A 75 -3.52 -12.86 16.14
C LEU A 75 -2.60 -12.17 17.15
N GLN A 76 -3.14 -11.25 17.95
CA GLN A 76 -2.39 -10.62 19.04
C GLN A 76 -1.88 -11.65 20.03
N ASN A 77 -2.72 -12.60 20.44
CA ASN A 77 -2.39 -13.61 21.43
C ASN A 77 -1.38 -14.64 20.93
N GLU A 78 -1.46 -15.03 19.66
CA GLU A 78 -0.60 -16.04 19.02
C GLU A 78 0.70 -15.47 18.43
N ALA A 79 0.81 -14.14 18.30
CA ALA A 79 1.98 -13.49 17.74
C ALA A 79 3.25 -13.82 18.54
N VAL A 80 4.22 -14.45 17.88
CA VAL A 80 5.54 -14.75 18.44
C VAL A 80 6.45 -13.53 18.25
N PRO A 81 7.17 -13.06 19.29
CA PRO A 81 8.18 -12.02 19.12
C PRO A 81 9.23 -12.43 18.07
N PRO A 82 9.63 -11.55 17.13
CA PRO A 82 9.44 -10.09 17.09
C PRO A 82 8.28 -9.60 16.18
N THR A 83 7.19 -10.37 16.04
CA THR A 83 6.07 -9.99 15.16
C THR A 83 5.46 -8.63 15.54
N LYS A 84 5.31 -7.74 14.55
CA LYS A 84 4.68 -6.42 14.72
C LYS A 84 3.24 -6.45 14.25
N LEU A 85 2.33 -5.94 15.07
CA LEU A 85 0.90 -5.86 14.79
C LEU A 85 0.49 -4.39 14.68
N LEU A 86 -0.05 -4.00 13.53
CA LEU A 86 -0.46 -2.65 13.21
C LEU A 86 -1.95 -2.65 12.86
N PHE A 87 -2.77 -2.04 13.71
CA PHE A 87 -4.21 -1.92 13.51
C PHE A 87 -4.58 -0.45 13.28
N SER A 88 -5.11 -0.14 12.11
CA SER A 88 -5.42 1.23 11.70
C SER A 88 -6.92 1.50 11.68
N ILE A 89 -7.33 2.60 12.30
CA ILE A 89 -8.66 3.18 12.09
C ILE A 89 -8.59 4.02 10.83
N VAL A 90 -9.14 3.50 9.73
CA VAL A 90 -9.01 4.08 8.38
C VAL A 90 -10.04 5.17 8.12
N ASP A 91 -9.85 6.30 8.81
CA ASP A 91 -10.71 7.47 8.73
C ASP A 91 -10.61 8.25 7.40
N LEU A 92 -9.48 8.23 6.70
CA LEU A 92 -9.39 8.81 5.35
C LEU A 92 -10.21 8.00 4.34
N HIS A 93 -10.26 6.66 4.49
CA HIS A 93 -11.15 5.83 3.66
C HIS A 93 -12.63 6.15 3.88
N ALA A 94 -13.01 6.63 5.08
CA ALA A 94 -14.38 7.07 5.34
C ALA A 94 -14.79 8.32 4.58
N LEU A 95 -13.84 9.16 4.18
CA LEU A 95 -14.08 10.40 3.44
C LEU A 95 -14.31 10.20 1.94
N THR A 96 -14.21 8.97 1.44
CA THR A 96 -14.47 8.66 0.02
C THR A 96 -15.95 8.74 -0.36
N ILE A 97 -16.82 8.80 0.64
CA ILE A 97 -18.24 9.11 0.52
C ILE A 97 -18.57 10.33 1.40
N PRO A 98 -19.67 11.06 1.15
CA PRO A 98 -20.07 12.18 2.00
C PRO A 98 -20.23 11.77 3.46
N GLN A 99 -19.63 12.54 4.37
CA GLN A 99 -19.70 12.31 5.82
C GLN A 99 -20.08 13.60 6.53
N ASP A 100 -20.86 13.47 7.60
CA ASP A 100 -20.98 14.54 8.59
C ASP A 100 -19.70 14.57 9.47
N PRO A 101 -19.01 15.72 9.58
CA PRO A 101 -17.75 15.80 10.29
C PRO A 101 -17.87 15.56 11.80
N THR A 102 -19.00 15.95 12.42
CA THR A 102 -19.24 15.74 13.85
C THR A 102 -19.46 14.27 14.15
N ILE A 103 -20.27 13.60 13.31
CA ILE A 103 -20.54 12.17 13.42
C ILE A 103 -19.26 11.36 13.16
N LEU A 104 -18.48 11.69 12.15
CA LEU A 104 -17.24 10.96 11.85
C LEU A 104 -16.22 11.06 13.00
N ARG A 105 -16.09 12.25 13.61
CA ARG A 105 -15.23 12.45 14.80
C ARG A 105 -15.68 11.58 15.97
N GLN A 106 -16.98 11.48 16.21
CA GLN A 106 -17.53 10.61 17.25
C GLN A 106 -17.28 9.13 16.94
N ARG A 107 -17.58 8.68 15.72
CA ARG A 107 -17.38 7.29 15.28
C ARG A 107 -15.92 6.85 15.37
N ARG A 108 -14.98 7.72 15.03
CA ARG A 108 -13.54 7.47 15.20
C ARG A 108 -13.19 7.11 16.64
N LYS A 109 -13.68 7.89 17.62
CA LYS A 109 -13.44 7.67 19.04
C LYS A 109 -14.15 6.41 19.55
N GLN A 110 -15.40 6.22 19.14
CA GLN A 110 -16.18 5.03 19.50
C GLN A 110 -15.51 3.76 18.99
N LEU A 111 -15.06 3.73 17.74
CA LEU A 111 -14.37 2.56 17.18
C LEU A 111 -13.07 2.25 17.93
N LEU A 112 -12.27 3.27 18.27
CA LEU A 112 -11.08 3.08 19.11
C LEU A 112 -11.44 2.46 20.46
N ALA A 113 -12.47 2.98 21.12
CA ALA A 113 -12.96 2.45 22.39
C ALA A 113 -13.44 1.00 22.24
N THR A 114 -14.15 0.67 21.16
CA THR A 114 -14.59 -0.70 20.86
C THR A 114 -13.42 -1.65 20.65
N LEU A 115 -12.38 -1.25 19.92
CA LEU A 115 -11.19 -2.09 19.71
C LEU A 115 -10.54 -2.47 21.04
N ILE A 116 -10.36 -1.47 21.93
CA ILE A 116 -9.81 -1.69 23.27
C ILE A 116 -10.75 -2.58 24.10
N ALA A 117 -12.05 -2.31 24.08
CA ALA A 117 -13.06 -3.07 24.83
C ALA A 117 -13.14 -4.54 24.40
N VAL A 118 -12.90 -4.86 23.13
CA VAL A 118 -12.88 -6.23 22.60
C VAL A 118 -11.60 -7.00 23.01
N GLY A 119 -10.57 -6.31 23.48
CA GLY A 119 -9.34 -6.95 23.99
C GLY A 119 -8.08 -6.69 23.15
N ILE A 120 -8.11 -5.71 22.25
CA ILE A 120 -6.88 -5.22 21.62
C ILE A 120 -6.08 -4.45 22.67
N ASP A 121 -4.84 -4.88 22.91
CA ASP A 121 -3.92 -4.32 23.89
C ASP A 121 -2.89 -3.41 23.19
N PRO A 122 -2.90 -2.09 23.46
CA PRO A 122 -1.94 -1.13 22.90
C PRO A 122 -0.47 -1.42 23.26
N ASN A 123 -0.21 -2.23 24.28
CA ASN A 123 1.16 -2.64 24.65
C ASN A 123 1.69 -3.76 23.76
N ARG A 124 0.80 -4.52 23.11
CA ARG A 124 1.15 -5.66 22.24
C ARG A 124 0.98 -5.35 20.76
N SER A 125 0.14 -4.37 20.44
CA SER A 125 -0.15 -3.96 19.07
C SER A 125 -0.21 -2.43 18.97
N THR A 126 0.18 -1.89 17.82
CA THR A 126 0.05 -0.45 17.56
C THR A 126 -1.33 -0.17 16.98
N VAL A 127 -2.16 0.58 17.71
CA VAL A 127 -3.46 1.06 17.24
C VAL A 127 -3.38 2.55 16.96
N PHE A 128 -3.78 3.00 15.77
CA PHE A 128 -3.66 4.40 15.38
C PHE A 128 -4.70 4.85 14.35
N PHE A 129 -4.90 6.17 14.23
CA PHE A 129 -5.74 6.76 13.19
C PHE A 129 -4.94 6.97 11.91
N GLN A 130 -5.46 6.54 10.76
CA GLN A 130 -4.79 6.70 9.47
C GLN A 130 -4.45 8.18 9.19
N SER A 131 -5.39 9.11 9.45
CA SER A 131 -5.18 10.55 9.29
C SER A 131 -4.11 11.15 10.19
N ALA A 132 -3.69 10.47 11.26
CA ALA A 132 -2.65 10.96 12.16
C ALA A 132 -1.23 10.68 11.65
N VAL A 133 -1.08 9.91 10.56
CA VAL A 133 0.21 9.53 9.97
C VAL A 133 0.28 10.06 8.54
N PRO A 134 0.90 11.23 8.30
CA PRO A 134 0.95 11.89 6.98
C PRO A 134 1.57 11.03 5.86
N ALA A 135 2.45 10.11 6.24
CA ALA A 135 3.10 9.19 5.31
C ALA A 135 2.10 8.35 4.50
N HIS A 136 0.88 8.08 5.01
CA HIS A 136 -0.14 7.38 4.23
C HIS A 136 -0.58 8.19 3.00
N SER A 137 -0.86 9.49 3.16
CA SER A 137 -1.26 10.36 2.05
C SER A 137 -0.13 10.63 1.07
N GLU A 138 1.09 10.82 1.58
CA GLU A 138 2.28 11.05 0.75
C GLU A 138 2.59 9.83 -0.13
N LEU A 139 2.57 8.64 0.47
CA LEU A 139 2.80 7.40 -0.27
C LEU A 139 1.66 7.13 -1.26
N MET A 140 0.41 7.40 -0.88
CA MET A 140 -0.73 7.27 -1.78
C MET A 140 -0.58 8.16 -3.03
N TRP A 141 -0.10 9.40 -2.87
CA TRP A 141 0.20 10.27 -4.00
C TRP A 141 1.22 9.64 -4.95
N ILE A 142 2.36 9.18 -4.42
CA ILE A 142 3.39 8.52 -5.24
C ILE A 142 2.83 7.29 -5.96
N LEU A 143 2.11 6.41 -5.25
CA LEU A 143 1.52 5.20 -5.84
C LEU A 143 0.45 5.50 -6.89
N SER A 144 -0.26 6.62 -6.78
CA SER A 144 -1.24 7.03 -7.79
C SER A 144 -0.58 7.37 -9.12
N THR A 145 0.64 7.92 -9.13
CA THR A 145 1.35 8.30 -10.37
C THR A 145 1.77 7.10 -11.23
N ILE A 146 1.86 5.91 -10.62
CA ILE A 146 2.20 4.65 -11.32
C ILE A 146 0.97 3.77 -11.58
N SER A 147 -0.20 4.16 -11.07
CA SER A 147 -1.45 3.41 -11.19
C SER A 147 -2.24 3.86 -12.42
N SER A 148 -2.58 2.94 -13.31
CA SER A 148 -3.35 3.28 -14.53
C SER A 148 -4.85 3.44 -14.26
N MET A 149 -5.49 4.40 -14.92
CA MET A 149 -6.95 4.60 -14.83
C MET A 149 -7.75 3.35 -15.25
N GLY A 150 -7.27 2.61 -16.25
CA GLY A 150 -7.89 1.36 -16.68
C GLY A 150 -7.84 0.26 -15.61
N TYR A 151 -6.80 0.23 -14.77
CA TYR A 151 -6.73 -0.71 -13.65
C TYR A 151 -7.76 -0.37 -12.58
N LEU A 152 -7.86 0.91 -12.21
CA LEU A 152 -8.81 1.39 -11.20
C LEU A 152 -10.27 1.17 -11.62
N SER A 153 -10.63 1.43 -12.88
CA SER A 153 -12.00 1.28 -13.37
C SER A 153 -12.49 -0.17 -13.45
N ARG A 154 -11.58 -1.15 -13.41
CA ARG A 154 -11.93 -2.58 -13.42
C ARG A 154 -12.20 -3.15 -12.03
N MET A 155 -11.94 -2.41 -10.96
CA MET A 155 -12.25 -2.84 -9.60
C MET A 155 -13.76 -3.08 -9.45
N THR A 156 -14.15 -4.26 -8.94
CA THR A 156 -15.56 -4.63 -8.81
C THR A 156 -16.32 -3.66 -7.91
N GLN A 157 -15.70 -3.21 -6.82
CA GLN A 157 -16.29 -2.22 -5.91
C GLN A 157 -16.59 -0.89 -6.61
N TRP A 158 -15.75 -0.48 -7.57
CA TRP A 158 -16.00 0.72 -8.37
C TRP A 158 -17.22 0.56 -9.30
N LYS A 159 -17.40 -0.63 -9.89
CA LYS A 159 -18.50 -0.92 -10.81
C LYS A 159 -19.85 -1.08 -10.13
N VAL A 160 -19.86 -1.48 -8.86
CA VAL A 160 -21.10 -1.66 -8.10
C VAL A 160 -21.57 -0.32 -7.49
N SER A 161 -20.64 0.61 -7.27
CA SER A 161 -20.93 1.89 -6.63
C SER A 161 -21.29 3.04 -7.60
N ASN A 162 -21.08 2.86 -8.91
CA ASN A 162 -21.44 3.79 -9.99
C ASN A 162 -22.44 3.12 -10.94
#